data_AF-A0A365CYN4-F1
#
_entry.id   AF-A0A365CYN4-F1
#
_cell.length_a   1.000
_cell.length_b   1.000
_cell.length_c   1.000
_cell.angle_alpha   90.00
_cell.angle_beta   90.00
_cell.angle_gamma   90.00
#
_symmetry.space_group_name_H-M   'P 1'
#
loop_
_entity.id
_entity.type
_entity.pdbx_description
1 polymer ?
#
loop_
_entity_poly.entity_id
_entity_poly.type
_entity_poly.pdbx_seq_one_letter_code
_entity_poly.pdbx_strand_id
1 'polypeptide(L)' 'MTVLSGDTLWAIVANQLGPGASDVDIALEWPRWYSVNRGQIGGNPDVLLPGQILRAPQPS' A
#
# COMPACT_ATOMS: atom_id res chain seq x y z
N MET A 1 2.15 1.77 -8.66
CA MET A 1 0.71 1.92 -8.40
C MET A 1 0.40 3.40 -8.26
N THR A 2 -0.58 3.92 -8.99
CA THR A 2 -1.04 5.31 -8.79
C THR A 2 -2.21 5.31 -7.83
N VAL A 3 -2.15 6.12 -6.78
CA VAL A 3 -3.26 6.31 -5.82
C VAL A 3 -4.39 7.07 -6.49
N LEU A 4 -5.60 6.54 -6.37
CA LEU A 4 -6.85 7.19 -6.79
C LEU A 4 -7.61 7.73 -5.58
N SER A 5 -8.57 8.63 -5.84
CA SER A 5 -9.45 9.14 -4.78
C SER A 5 -10.23 8.01 -4.12
N GLY A 6 -10.12 7.90 -2.79
CA GLY A 6 -10.77 6.85 -2.00
C GLY A 6 -9.93 5.59 -1.81
N ASP A 7 -8.74 5.51 -2.40
CA ASP A 7 -7.82 4.39 -2.14
C ASP A 7 -7.33 4.42 -0.69
N THR A 8 -7.15 3.23 -0.15
CA THR A 8 -6.44 2.99 1.11
C THR A 8 -5.22 2.14 0.84
N LEU A 9 -4.19 2.27 1.69
CA LEU A 9 -2.99 1.46 1.54
C LEU A 9 -3.32 -0.04 1.67
N TRP A 10 -4.29 -0.37 2.52
CA TRP A 10 -4.84 -1.72 2.65
C TRP A 10 -5.42 -2.25 1.32
N ALA A 11 -6.34 -1.52 0.69
CA ALA A 11 -6.98 -1.98 -0.55
C ALA A 11 -5.99 -2.09 -1.71
N ILE A 12 -5.03 -1.16 -1.78
CA ILE A 12 -3.90 -1.19 -2.73
C ILE A 12 -3.10 -2.48 -2.56
N VAL A 13 -2.75 -2.83 -1.32
CA VAL A 13 -1.97 -4.04 -1.02
C VAL A 13 -2.79 -5.30 -1.30
N ALA A 14 -4.07 -5.33 -0.91
CA ALA A 14 -4.98 -6.43 -1.19
C ALA A 14 -5.09 -6.71 -2.70
N ASN A 15 -5.26 -5.66 -3.50
CA ASN A 15 -5.30 -5.78 -4.96
C ASN A 15 -3.98 -6.28 -5.55
N GLN A 16 -2.83 -5.88 -4.97
CA GLN A 16 -1.53 -6.37 -5.42
C GLN A 16 -1.31 -7.85 -5.09
N LEU A 17 -1.66 -8.28 -3.87
CA LEU A 17 -1.53 -9.68 -3.45
C LEU A 17 -2.51 -10.59 -4.22
N GLY A 18 -3.62 -10.03 -4.69
CA GLY A 18 -4.61 -10.72 -5.51
C GLY A 18 -5.71 -11.38 -4.68
N PRO A 19 -6.70 -11.99 -5.35
CA PRO A 19 -7.94 -12.45 -4.72
C PRO A 19 -7.80 -13.60 -3.72
N GLY A 20 -6.62 -14.23 -3.64
CA GLY A 20 -6.33 -15.30 -2.67
C GLY A 20 -5.73 -14.81 -1.36
N ALA A 21 -5.43 -13.50 -1.24
CA ALA A 21 -4.82 -12.94 -0.05
C ALA A 21 -5.79 -12.95 1.13
N SER A 22 -5.33 -13.43 2.27
CA SER A 22 -6.06 -13.27 3.54
C SER A 22 -5.82 -11.89 4.14
N ASP A 23 -6.67 -11.49 5.08
CA ASP A 23 -6.44 -10.26 5.86
C ASP A 23 -5.11 -10.29 6.61
N VAL A 24 -4.62 -11.48 6.99
CA VAL A 24 -3.30 -11.64 7.62
C VAL A 24 -2.18 -11.33 6.64
N ASP A 25 -2.28 -11.81 5.39
CA ASP A 25 -1.28 -11.52 4.36
C ASP A 25 -1.22 -10.01 4.08
N ILE A 26 -2.38 -9.35 4.00
CA ILE A 26 -2.47 -7.91 3.81
C ILE A 26 -1.89 -7.16 5.02
N ALA A 27 -2.24 -7.58 6.24
CA ALA A 27 -1.73 -7.00 7.49
C ALA A 27 -0.20 -7.08 7.61
N LEU A 28 0.42 -8.13 7.07
CA LEU A 28 1.87 -8.31 7.06
C LEU A 28 2.55 -7.48 5.95
N GLU A 29 1.87 -7.28 4.83
CA GLU A 29 2.48 -6.65 3.64
C GLU A 29 2.29 -5.12 3.61
N TRP A 30 1.16 -4.59 4.07
CA TRP A 30 0.93 -3.13 4.01
C TRP A 30 1.97 -2.30 4.79
N PRO A 31 2.53 -2.74 5.93
CA PRO A 31 3.60 -2.00 6.60
C PRO A 31 4.89 -1.95 5.77
N ARG A 32 5.17 -3.01 4.99
CA ARG A 32 6.32 -3.03 4.05
C ARG A 32 6.11 -2.01 2.95
N TRP A 33 4.90 -1.92 2.42
CA TRP A 33 4.51 -0.87 1.47
C TRP A 33 4.66 0.53 2.05
N TYR A 34 4.19 0.76 3.28
CA TYR A 34 4.37 2.05 3.94
C TYR A 34 5.87 2.39 4.10
N SER A 35 6.68 1.43 4.54
CA SER A 35 8.11 1.64 4.78
C SER A 35 8.85 2.11 3.52
N VAL A 36 8.63 1.46 2.38
CA VAL A 36 9.33 1.82 1.12
C VAL A 36 8.76 3.07 0.46
N ASN A 37 7.55 3.50 0.83
CA ASN A 37 6.88 4.69 0.29
C ASN A 37 6.76 5.83 1.31
N ARG A 38 7.42 5.74 2.48
CA ARG A 38 7.26 6.73 3.55
C ARG A 38 7.62 8.15 3.10
N GLY A 39 8.58 8.27 2.18
CA GLY A 39 8.95 9.56 1.59
C GLY A 39 7.85 10.20 0.73
N GLN A 40 6.95 9.40 0.17
CA GLN A 40 5.82 9.86 -0.66
C GLN A 40 4.54 10.04 0.17
N ILE A 41 4.25 9.09 1.08
CA ILE A 41 3.04 9.08 1.89
C ILE A 41 3.15 10.08 3.06
N GLY A 42 4.35 10.26 3.61
CA GLY A 42 4.58 11.09 4.78
C GLY A 42 4.38 10.33 6.10
N GLY A 43 4.14 11.08 7.18
CA GLY A 43 4.12 10.55 8.55
C GLY A 43 2.88 9.74 8.92
N ASN A 44 1.81 9.80 8.11
CA ASN A 44 0.58 9.08 8.38
C ASN A 44 0.23 8.13 7.22
N PRO A 45 0.26 6.79 7.41
CA PRO A 45 -0.10 5.83 6.37
C PRO A 45 -1.57 5.89 5.93
N ASP A 46 -2.46 6.45 6.74
CA ASP A 46 -3.88 6.58 6.44
C ASP A 46 -4.20 7.77 5.53
N VAL A 47 -3.23 8.65 5.28
CA VAL A 47 -3.39 9.83 4.43
C VAL A 47 -2.72 9.57 3.08
N LEU A 48 -3.49 9.00 2.15
CA LEU A 48 -3.09 8.88 0.76
C LEU A 48 -3.68 10.03 -0.06
N LEU A 49 -2.85 10.59 -0.94
CA LEU A 49 -3.24 11.69 -1.84
C LEU A 49 -3.35 11.18 -3.27
N PRO A 50 -4.44 11.50 -4.01
CA PRO A 50 -4.57 11.12 -5.40
C PRO A 50 -3.37 11.57 -6.24
N GLY A 51 -2.91 10.69 -7.12
CA GLY A 51 -1.73 10.92 -7.98
C GLY A 51 -0.39 10.54 -7.34
N GLN A 52 -0.35 10.18 -6.05
CA GLN A 52 0.86 9.57 -5.47
C GLN A 52 1.21 8.27 -6.22
N ILE A 53 2.49 8.08 -6.50
CA ILE A 53 3.00 6.85 -7.11
C ILE A 53 3.66 6.00 -6.03
N LEU A 54 3.03 4.89 -5.68
CA LEU A 54 3.54 3.90 -4.75
C LEU A 54 4.30 2.79 -5.47
N ARG A 55 5.38 2.34 -4.84
CA ARG A 55 6.25 1.24 -5.27
C ARG A 55 5.95 0.00 -4.44
N ALA A 56 5.82 -1.15 -5.09
CA ALA A 56 5.74 -2.42 -4.40
C ALA A 56 7.11 -2.75 -3.77
N PRO A 57 7.14 -3.31 -2.54
CA PRO A 57 8.35 -3.88 -1.96
C PRO A 57 8.91 -4.98 -2.85
N GLN A 58 10.22 -5.17 -2.82
CA GLN A 58 10.81 -6.36 -3.43
C GLN A 58 10.47 -7.60 -2.60
N PRO A 59 10.18 -8.75 -3.25
CA PRO A 59 10.10 -10.02 -2.55
C PRO A 59 11.44 -10.28 -1.85
N SER A 60 11.36 -10.90 -0.67
CA SER A 60 12.55 -11.25 0.11
C SER A 60 13.23 -12.49 -0.46
#